data_AF-A0A954ZB94-F1
#
_entry.id   AF-A0A954ZB94-F1
#
_cell.length_a   1.000
_cell.length_b   1.000
_cell.length_c   1.000
_cell.angle_alpha   90.00
_cell.angle_beta   90.00
_cell.angle_gamma   90.00
#
_symmetry.space_group_name_H-M   'P 1'
#
loop_
_entity.id
_entity.type
_entity.pdbx_description
1 polymer ?
#
loop_
_entity_poly.entity_id
_entity_poly.type
_entity_poly.pdbx_seq_one_letter_code
_entity_poly.pdbx_strand_id
1 'polypeptide(L)'
;VAGALGRTMDVRVDSGATLTTFGQAVIDDGGSISLNGGKLDAQFVNINGGALKGSGEVFVGTGPITGVVRNLAGTVAPGGDDVGTLNITGDFSNLIDATLQVDLGGTATGLYDRLLVDRYAFLGGTLAVELSNPAFSPQVGDVFTVLTATEGVVGEFDLVQFPLGYAWNVAYTPTSVQLRVTGIQVEAMPGDFNNDGKVDSSDFSIWQAQYGSSAGNDGFDFLTWQRNFGPQGASFAAVPEPSMTVLAAWCAAGCLGRRRMRR
;
A
#
# COMPACT_ATOMS: atom_id res chain seq x y z
N VAL A 1 23.14 -10.68 4.08
CA VAL A 1 22.80 -9.40 4.71
C VAL A 1 21.73 -9.70 5.73
N ALA A 2 21.94 -9.31 6.99
CA ALA A 2 21.00 -9.62 8.07
C ALA A 2 21.07 -8.51 9.12
N GLY A 3 19.92 -8.22 9.73
CA GLY A 3 19.81 -7.38 10.92
C GLY A 3 19.89 -8.22 12.19
N ALA A 4 20.11 -7.58 13.34
CA ALA A 4 20.03 -8.24 14.63
C ALA A 4 19.42 -7.29 15.68
N LEU A 5 18.59 -7.83 16.58
CA LEU A 5 18.00 -7.11 17.71
C LEU A 5 17.23 -5.85 17.29
N GLY A 6 16.46 -5.93 16.20
CA GLY A 6 15.67 -4.81 15.67
C GLY A 6 16.48 -3.75 14.90
N ARG A 7 17.76 -4.00 14.61
CA ARG A 7 18.56 -3.13 13.73
C ARG A 7 18.51 -3.63 12.30
N THR A 8 18.41 -2.69 11.36
CA THR A 8 18.47 -3.01 9.94
C THR A 8 19.90 -2.91 9.40
N MET A 9 20.26 -3.78 8.46
CA MET A 9 21.48 -3.67 7.65
C MET A 9 21.08 -3.46 6.20
N ASP A 10 21.41 -2.30 5.64
CA ASP A 10 21.18 -2.00 4.22
C ASP A 10 22.50 -2.00 3.45
N VAL A 11 22.55 -2.78 2.37
CA VAL A 11 23.62 -2.74 1.39
C VAL A 11 23.10 -2.02 0.16
N ARG A 12 23.56 -0.78 -0.04
CA ARG A 12 23.25 0.01 -1.22
C ARG A 12 24.24 -0.25 -2.35
N VAL A 13 23.72 -0.48 -3.56
CA VAL A 13 24.51 -0.61 -4.79
C VAL A 13 24.08 0.47 -5.77
N ASP A 14 24.91 1.51 -5.89
CA ASP A 14 24.64 2.67 -6.75
C ASP A 14 24.98 2.40 -8.22
N SER A 15 24.46 3.27 -9.10
CA SER A 15 24.71 3.23 -10.53
C SER A 15 26.19 3.17 -10.87
N GLY A 16 26.54 2.25 -11.78
CA GLY A 16 27.92 1.97 -12.16
C GLY A 16 28.69 1.05 -11.18
N ALA A 17 28.12 0.70 -10.03
CA ALA A 17 28.68 -0.29 -9.12
C ALA A 17 28.06 -1.68 -9.34
N THR A 18 28.86 -2.71 -9.09
CA THR A 18 28.44 -4.10 -9.08
C THR A 18 28.81 -4.74 -7.74
N LEU A 19 27.83 -5.31 -7.05
CA LEU A 19 28.04 -6.20 -5.93
C LEU A 19 28.10 -7.64 -6.45
N THR A 20 29.31 -8.20 -6.53
CA THR A 20 29.50 -9.59 -6.97
C THR A 20 29.63 -10.53 -5.77
N THR A 21 28.90 -11.64 -5.81
CA THR A 21 29.05 -12.77 -4.88
C THR A 21 29.33 -14.04 -5.68
N PHE A 22 30.33 -14.82 -5.29
CA PHE A 22 30.74 -16.02 -6.02
C PHE A 22 29.84 -17.25 -5.76
N GLY A 23 28.76 -17.08 -5.00
CA GLY A 23 27.84 -18.16 -4.63
C GLY A 23 26.44 -17.60 -4.41
N GLN A 24 25.85 -17.89 -3.26
CA GLN A 24 24.55 -17.32 -2.90
C GLN A 24 24.70 -15.94 -2.23
N ALA A 25 23.89 -14.98 -2.65
CA ALA A 25 23.56 -13.81 -1.86
C ALA A 25 22.34 -14.15 -1.00
N VAL A 26 22.47 -14.03 0.32
CA VAL A 26 21.36 -14.28 1.26
C VAL A 26 20.94 -12.98 1.91
N ILE A 27 19.64 -12.70 1.94
CA ILE A 27 19.06 -11.53 2.60
C ILE A 27 18.09 -12.04 3.67
N ASP A 28 18.55 -12.11 4.92
CA ASP A 28 17.76 -12.56 6.06
C ASP A 28 17.02 -11.39 6.72
N ASP A 29 16.18 -11.70 7.71
CA ASP A 29 15.42 -10.74 8.50
C ASP A 29 16.26 -9.52 8.96
N GLY A 30 15.65 -8.33 8.87
CA GLY A 30 16.30 -7.05 9.11
C GLY A 30 17.42 -6.68 8.12
N GLY A 31 17.69 -7.49 7.10
CA GLY A 31 18.63 -7.18 6.03
C GLY A 31 17.94 -6.64 4.78
N SER A 32 18.58 -5.70 4.09
CA SER A 32 18.18 -5.29 2.74
C SER A 32 19.36 -5.14 1.79
N ILE A 33 19.13 -5.47 0.52
CA ILE A 33 19.97 -5.03 -0.60
C ILE A 33 19.14 -4.04 -1.41
N SER A 34 19.63 -2.80 -1.52
CA SER A 34 18.97 -1.70 -2.21
C SER A 34 19.74 -1.34 -3.48
N LEU A 35 19.15 -1.55 -4.65
CA LEU A 35 19.73 -1.15 -5.92
C LEU A 35 19.29 0.29 -6.29
N ASN A 36 20.27 1.13 -6.61
CA ASN A 36 20.05 2.50 -7.09
C ASN A 36 20.70 2.69 -8.47
N GLY A 37 20.21 1.91 -9.44
CA GLY A 37 20.77 1.76 -10.78
C GLY A 37 21.99 0.85 -10.85
N GLY A 38 22.41 0.27 -9.73
CA GLY A 38 23.54 -0.67 -9.66
C GLY A 38 23.17 -2.11 -10.01
N LYS A 39 24.17 -3.00 -9.98
CA LYS A 39 24.02 -4.42 -10.30
C LYS A 39 24.33 -5.33 -9.10
N LEU A 40 23.44 -6.27 -8.80
CA LEU A 40 23.74 -7.46 -7.99
C LEU A 40 24.11 -8.61 -8.94
N ASP A 41 25.29 -9.19 -8.77
CA ASP A 41 25.79 -10.31 -9.56
C ASP A 41 26.06 -11.50 -8.64
N ALA A 42 25.25 -12.55 -8.72
CA ALA A 42 25.32 -13.71 -7.84
C ALA A 42 25.05 -15.00 -8.60
N GLN A 43 25.40 -16.16 -8.04
CA GLN A 43 24.93 -17.43 -8.61
C GLN A 43 23.46 -17.66 -8.27
N PHE A 44 23.06 -17.33 -7.04
CA PHE A 44 21.69 -17.39 -6.54
C PHE A 44 21.42 -16.22 -5.59
N VAL A 45 20.17 -15.78 -5.51
CA VAL A 45 19.72 -14.85 -4.46
C VAL A 45 18.62 -15.52 -3.67
N ASN A 46 18.76 -15.58 -2.34
CA ASN A 46 17.77 -16.14 -1.42
C ASN A 46 17.34 -15.06 -0.42
N ILE A 47 16.03 -14.81 -0.30
CA ILE A 47 15.47 -13.77 0.56
C ILE A 47 14.63 -14.45 1.66
N ASN A 48 15.16 -14.49 2.88
CA ASN A 48 14.60 -15.16 4.06
C ASN A 48 14.07 -14.13 5.07
N GLY A 49 13.04 -13.37 4.71
CA GLY A 49 12.48 -12.31 5.57
C GLY A 49 13.12 -10.94 5.41
N GLY A 50 14.26 -10.84 4.71
CA GLY A 50 14.84 -9.57 4.31
C GLY A 50 14.18 -8.94 3.07
N ALA A 51 14.81 -7.91 2.50
CA ALA A 51 14.31 -7.23 1.31
C ALA A 51 15.35 -7.09 0.18
N LEU A 52 14.94 -7.39 -1.05
CA LEU A 52 15.63 -6.94 -2.26
C LEU A 52 14.80 -5.81 -2.87
N LYS A 53 15.34 -4.60 -2.90
CA LYS A 53 14.57 -3.42 -3.30
C LYS A 53 15.30 -2.46 -4.23
N GLY A 54 14.54 -1.55 -4.83
CA GLY A 54 15.07 -0.47 -5.65
C GLY A 54 15.07 -0.78 -7.15
N SER A 55 15.80 0.05 -7.91
CA SER A 55 15.91 -0.08 -9.37
C SER A 55 17.30 -0.52 -9.76
N GLY A 56 17.43 -1.41 -10.74
CA GLY A 56 18.73 -1.89 -11.18
C GLY A 56 18.68 -3.27 -11.82
N GLU A 57 19.82 -3.94 -11.82
CA GLU A 57 20.00 -5.26 -12.43
C GLU A 57 20.37 -6.30 -11.39
N VAL A 58 19.76 -7.47 -11.50
CA VAL A 58 20.10 -8.66 -10.73
C VAL A 58 20.44 -9.75 -11.74
N PHE A 59 21.71 -10.11 -11.82
CA PHE A 59 22.15 -11.25 -12.58
C PHE A 59 22.27 -12.45 -11.64
N VAL A 60 21.54 -13.52 -11.95
CA VAL A 60 21.67 -14.81 -11.26
C VAL A 60 22.14 -15.90 -12.21
N GLY A 61 23.28 -16.50 -11.88
CA GLY A 61 23.86 -17.61 -12.62
C GLY A 61 25.38 -17.49 -12.74
N THR A 62 25.99 -18.47 -13.40
CA THR A 62 27.41 -18.42 -13.76
C THR A 62 27.59 -19.06 -15.14
N GLY A 63 27.92 -18.27 -16.16
CA GLY A 63 28.05 -18.78 -17.52
C GLY A 63 26.72 -19.35 -18.05
N PRO A 64 26.64 -20.59 -18.55
CA PRO A 64 25.40 -21.19 -19.07
C PRO A 64 24.47 -21.72 -17.97
N ILE A 65 24.88 -21.66 -16.69
CA ILE A 65 24.08 -22.18 -15.58
C ILE A 65 23.07 -21.13 -15.16
N THR A 66 21.79 -21.41 -15.40
CA THR A 66 20.67 -20.61 -14.94
C THR A 66 20.65 -20.52 -13.41
N GLY A 67 20.72 -19.30 -12.89
CA GLY A 67 20.44 -19.01 -11.49
C GLY A 67 18.98 -18.59 -11.27
N VAL A 68 18.64 -18.36 -10.00
CA VAL A 68 17.30 -17.91 -9.61
C VAL A 68 17.36 -16.93 -8.44
N VAL A 69 16.49 -15.93 -8.48
CA VAL A 69 16.12 -15.11 -7.32
C VAL A 69 14.94 -15.79 -6.64
N ARG A 70 15.16 -16.32 -5.43
CA ARG A 70 14.14 -16.96 -4.60
C ARG A 70 13.75 -16.03 -3.46
N ASN A 71 12.54 -15.51 -3.53
CA ASN A 71 11.90 -14.88 -2.40
C ASN A 71 11.20 -15.95 -1.56
N LEU A 72 11.81 -16.35 -0.45
CA LEU A 72 11.37 -17.48 0.37
C LEU A 72 10.34 -17.04 1.41
N ALA A 73 10.59 -15.90 2.06
CA ALA A 73 9.71 -15.34 3.08
C ALA A 73 9.89 -13.81 3.26
N GLY A 74 10.53 -13.13 2.29
CA GLY A 74 10.84 -11.71 2.38
C GLY A 74 10.08 -10.87 1.36
N THR A 75 10.64 -9.71 1.05
CA THR A 75 10.04 -8.75 0.10
C THR A 75 10.95 -8.50 -1.09
N VAL A 76 10.38 -8.58 -2.29
CA VAL A 76 10.96 -7.97 -3.49
C VAL A 76 10.14 -6.72 -3.81
N ALA A 77 10.78 -5.57 -3.86
CA ALA A 77 10.14 -4.28 -4.13
C ALA A 77 10.92 -3.54 -5.23
N PRO A 78 10.59 -3.74 -6.52
CA PRO A 78 11.12 -2.88 -7.59
C PRO A 78 10.88 -1.41 -7.24
N GLY A 79 11.80 -0.51 -7.58
CA GLY A 79 11.66 0.92 -7.22
C GLY A 79 11.96 1.25 -5.75
N GLY A 80 11.55 0.40 -4.81
CA GLY A 80 11.87 0.51 -3.39
C GLY A 80 10.88 1.39 -2.66
N ASP A 81 11.28 2.64 -2.35
CA ASP A 81 10.39 3.63 -1.71
C ASP A 81 9.83 4.64 -2.75
N ASP A 82 10.16 4.43 -4.04
CA ASP A 82 9.79 5.22 -5.21
C ASP A 82 9.39 4.25 -6.34
N VAL A 83 8.74 4.73 -7.40
CA VAL A 83 8.47 3.92 -8.59
C VAL A 83 9.75 3.60 -9.37
N GLY A 84 9.86 2.39 -9.91
CA GLY A 84 11.06 1.98 -10.62
C GLY A 84 10.99 0.66 -11.36
N THR A 85 12.16 0.17 -11.77
CA THR A 85 12.26 -1.09 -12.53
C THR A 85 13.42 -1.92 -12.02
N LEU A 86 13.12 -3.16 -11.67
CA LEU A 86 14.10 -4.19 -11.31
C LEU A 86 14.18 -5.22 -12.43
N ASN A 87 15.37 -5.37 -13.00
CA ASN A 87 15.64 -6.35 -14.04
C ASN A 87 16.31 -7.58 -13.44
N ILE A 88 15.73 -8.76 -13.63
CA ILE A 88 16.32 -10.05 -13.28
C ILE A 88 16.74 -10.75 -14.57
N THR A 89 18.04 -10.98 -14.70
CA THR A 89 18.62 -11.91 -15.67
C THR A 89 18.76 -13.27 -14.99
N GLY A 90 17.79 -14.14 -15.21
CA GLY A 90 17.60 -15.43 -14.56
C GLY A 90 16.11 -15.72 -14.29
N ASP A 91 15.85 -16.79 -13.54
CA ASP A 91 14.49 -17.09 -13.08
C ASP A 91 14.15 -16.26 -11.83
N PHE A 92 12.85 -16.00 -11.61
CA PHE A 92 12.31 -15.43 -10.38
C PHE A 92 11.30 -16.41 -9.75
N SER A 93 11.36 -16.58 -8.43
CA SER A 93 10.41 -17.41 -7.69
C SER A 93 9.96 -16.70 -6.42
N ASN A 94 8.65 -16.41 -6.32
CA ASN A 94 8.01 -15.92 -5.10
C ASN A 94 7.26 -17.08 -4.43
N LEU A 95 7.64 -17.43 -3.21
CA LEU A 95 7.05 -18.55 -2.47
C LEU A 95 5.88 -18.12 -1.57
N ILE A 96 5.26 -19.08 -0.90
CA ILE A 96 4.02 -18.93 -0.12
C ILE A 96 4.08 -17.84 0.97
N ASP A 97 5.22 -17.65 1.62
CA ASP A 97 5.39 -16.67 2.71
C ASP A 97 6.02 -15.36 2.21
N ALA A 98 6.19 -15.21 0.89
CA ALA A 98 6.94 -14.13 0.28
C ALA A 98 6.04 -13.08 -0.39
N THR A 99 6.52 -11.84 -0.42
CA THR A 99 5.79 -10.70 -1.00
C THR A 99 6.53 -10.10 -2.20
N LEU A 100 5.85 -9.93 -3.32
CA LEU A 100 6.20 -8.95 -4.34
C LEU A 100 5.41 -7.67 -4.02
N GLN A 101 6.10 -6.57 -3.75
CA GLN A 101 5.49 -5.25 -3.56
C GLN A 101 5.66 -4.41 -4.83
N VAL A 102 4.62 -3.69 -5.23
CA VAL A 102 4.64 -2.79 -6.39
C VAL A 102 3.88 -1.49 -6.12
N ASP A 103 4.48 -0.38 -6.50
CA ASP A 103 3.96 0.96 -6.36
C ASP A 103 3.41 1.50 -7.68
N LEU A 104 2.25 2.14 -7.64
CA LEU A 104 1.61 2.78 -8.78
C LEU A 104 1.57 4.29 -8.59
N GLY A 105 2.27 5.04 -9.45
CA GLY A 105 2.32 6.51 -9.45
C GLY A 105 1.75 7.19 -10.69
N GLY A 106 1.33 6.41 -11.69
CA GLY A 106 0.82 6.89 -12.97
C GLY A 106 0.71 5.76 -13.98
N THR A 107 0.07 6.00 -15.12
CA THR A 107 -0.22 4.97 -16.13
C THR A 107 0.87 4.81 -17.19
N ALA A 108 1.75 5.81 -17.34
CA ALA A 108 2.85 5.72 -18.29
C ALA A 108 3.95 4.78 -17.78
N THR A 109 4.65 4.12 -18.69
CA THR A 109 5.82 3.29 -18.35
C THR A 109 6.83 4.12 -17.56
N GLY A 110 7.28 3.58 -16.42
CA GLY A 110 8.20 4.27 -15.51
C GLY A 110 7.51 5.13 -14.44
N LEU A 111 6.18 5.23 -14.47
CA LEU A 111 5.38 5.81 -13.39
C LEU A 111 4.77 4.74 -12.46
N TYR A 112 5.19 3.49 -12.60
CA TYR A 112 4.79 2.39 -11.73
C TYR A 112 5.88 1.34 -11.74
N ASP A 113 5.88 0.50 -10.70
CA ASP A 113 6.87 -0.54 -10.53
C ASP A 113 6.76 -1.66 -11.55
N ARG A 114 7.94 -2.11 -12.00
CA ARG A 114 8.05 -3.20 -12.95
C ARG A 114 9.15 -4.16 -12.54
N LEU A 115 8.78 -5.44 -12.43
CA LEU A 115 9.72 -6.54 -12.35
C LEU A 115 9.87 -7.17 -13.74
N LEU A 116 11.05 -7.03 -14.35
CA LEU A 116 11.34 -7.64 -15.65
C LEU A 116 12.21 -8.86 -15.43
N VAL A 117 11.71 -10.03 -15.79
CA VAL A 117 12.40 -11.32 -15.68
C VAL A 117 12.69 -11.81 -17.09
N ASP A 118 13.95 -12.09 -17.41
CA ASP A 118 14.31 -12.53 -18.77
C ASP A 118 13.98 -14.01 -19.04
N ARG A 119 13.66 -14.80 -18.01
CA ARG A 119 13.29 -16.21 -18.11
C ARG A 119 11.92 -16.47 -17.48
N TYR A 120 11.82 -17.42 -16.54
CA TYR A 120 10.55 -17.80 -15.92
C TYR A 120 10.29 -17.04 -14.62
N ALA A 121 9.04 -16.67 -14.38
CA ALA A 121 8.56 -16.21 -13.09
C ALA A 121 7.57 -17.24 -12.49
N PHE A 122 7.93 -17.81 -11.35
CA PHE A 122 7.09 -18.73 -10.57
C PHE A 122 6.41 -17.95 -9.46
N LEU A 123 5.08 -17.88 -9.49
CA LEU A 123 4.28 -17.05 -8.60
C LEU A 123 3.56 -17.89 -7.54
N GLY A 124 3.53 -17.33 -6.33
CA GLY A 124 2.88 -17.81 -5.12
C GLY A 124 2.96 -16.69 -4.08
N GLY A 125 2.44 -16.91 -2.87
CA GLY A 125 2.48 -15.92 -1.80
C GLY A 125 1.69 -14.65 -2.11
N THR A 126 2.22 -13.48 -1.74
CA THR A 126 1.48 -12.22 -1.79
C THR A 126 1.99 -11.27 -2.88
N LEU A 127 1.06 -10.66 -3.62
CA LEU A 127 1.29 -9.42 -4.36
C LEU A 127 0.69 -8.25 -3.57
N ALA A 128 1.54 -7.34 -3.10
CA ALA A 128 1.13 -6.11 -2.42
C ALA A 128 1.20 -4.94 -3.41
N VAL A 129 0.09 -4.23 -3.58
CA VAL A 129 -0.02 -3.10 -4.50
C VAL A 129 -0.26 -1.83 -3.69
N GLU A 130 0.60 -0.83 -3.87
CA GLU A 130 0.52 0.45 -3.18
C GLU A 130 0.37 1.60 -4.19
N LEU A 131 -0.18 2.73 -3.73
CA LEU A 131 -0.26 3.96 -4.53
C LEU A 131 0.85 4.89 -4.04
N SER A 132 1.74 5.32 -4.94
CA SER A 132 2.89 6.14 -4.56
C SER A 132 2.49 7.58 -4.20
N ASN A 133 3.42 8.32 -3.59
CA ASN A 133 3.23 9.66 -3.05
C ASN A 133 3.78 10.74 -4.02
N PRO A 134 3.05 11.83 -4.37
CA PRO A 134 1.68 12.15 -3.99
C PRO A 134 0.67 11.13 -4.53
N ALA A 135 -0.38 10.89 -3.73
CA ALA A 135 -1.38 9.85 -3.96
C ALA A 135 -1.88 9.84 -5.41
N PHE A 136 -1.42 8.86 -6.17
CA PHE A 136 -1.97 8.57 -7.49
C PHE A 136 -3.41 8.09 -7.34
N SER A 137 -4.31 8.56 -8.22
CA SER A 137 -5.71 8.15 -8.25
C SER A 137 -6.00 7.39 -9.55
N PRO A 138 -5.91 6.05 -9.53
CA PRO A 138 -6.20 5.23 -10.70
C PRO A 138 -7.60 5.51 -11.27
N GLN A 139 -7.72 5.47 -12.60
CA GLN A 139 -8.98 5.62 -13.31
C GLN A 139 -9.48 4.27 -13.82
N VAL A 140 -10.79 4.11 -13.92
CA VAL A 140 -11.39 2.89 -14.49
C VAL A 140 -10.89 2.70 -15.92
N GLY A 141 -10.37 1.51 -16.21
CA GLY A 141 -9.76 1.17 -17.49
C GLY A 141 -8.24 1.24 -17.50
N ASP A 142 -7.61 1.85 -16.50
CA ASP A 142 -6.15 1.85 -16.35
C ASP A 142 -5.60 0.42 -16.25
N VAL A 143 -4.41 0.23 -16.82
CA VAL A 143 -3.71 -1.06 -16.87
C VAL A 143 -2.25 -0.87 -16.52
N PHE A 144 -1.75 -1.72 -15.61
CA PHE A 144 -0.37 -1.72 -15.16
C PHE A 144 0.24 -3.10 -15.39
N THR A 145 1.26 -3.19 -16.24
CA THR A 145 2.01 -4.45 -16.45
C THR A 145 3.17 -4.50 -15.48
N VAL A 146 2.90 -5.01 -14.27
CA VAL A 146 3.82 -4.98 -13.13
C VAL A 146 4.88 -6.06 -13.14
N LEU A 147 4.65 -7.16 -13.87
CA LEU A 147 5.62 -8.24 -14.06
C LEU A 147 5.61 -8.70 -15.51
N THR A 148 6.79 -8.89 -16.09
CA THR A 148 6.97 -9.60 -17.35
C THR A 148 8.03 -10.68 -17.22
N ALA A 149 7.79 -11.84 -17.81
CA ALA A 149 8.71 -12.98 -17.86
C ALA A 149 8.83 -13.49 -19.30
N THR A 150 10.00 -13.41 -19.92
CA THR A 150 10.15 -13.71 -21.36
C THR A 150 9.90 -15.17 -21.69
N GLU A 151 10.35 -16.11 -20.84
CA GLU A 151 10.14 -17.55 -21.05
C GLU A 151 8.79 -18.02 -20.48
N GLY A 152 8.26 -17.33 -19.46
CA GLY A 152 6.86 -17.48 -19.08
C GLY A 152 6.54 -17.17 -17.62
N VAL A 153 5.26 -16.89 -17.35
CA VAL A 153 4.69 -16.78 -16.01
C VAL A 153 4.02 -18.10 -15.65
N VAL A 154 4.35 -18.65 -14.49
CA VAL A 154 3.83 -19.94 -14.00
C VAL A 154 3.22 -19.74 -12.62
N GLY A 155 1.97 -20.17 -12.46
CA GLY A 155 1.20 -19.97 -11.22
C GLY A 155 0.57 -18.58 -11.13
N GLU A 156 -0.03 -18.31 -9.97
CA GLU A 156 -0.66 -17.04 -9.61
C GLU A 156 -0.25 -16.69 -8.17
N PHE A 157 -0.38 -15.43 -7.77
CA PHE A 157 -0.25 -15.08 -6.35
C PHE A 157 -1.42 -15.65 -5.56
N ASP A 158 -1.14 -16.23 -4.39
CA ASP A 158 -2.15 -16.80 -3.50
C ASP A 158 -3.02 -15.71 -2.85
N LEU A 159 -2.43 -14.54 -2.60
CA LEU A 159 -3.10 -13.36 -2.09
C LEU A 159 -2.69 -12.13 -2.90
N VAL A 160 -3.66 -11.27 -3.22
CA VAL A 160 -3.39 -9.95 -3.80
C VAL A 160 -3.99 -8.89 -2.88
N GLN A 161 -3.13 -8.03 -2.34
CA GLN A 161 -3.50 -6.91 -1.47
C GLN A 161 -3.55 -5.65 -2.32
N PHE A 162 -4.76 -5.14 -2.54
CA PHE A 162 -4.98 -3.94 -3.33
C PHE A 162 -5.20 -2.71 -2.45
N PRO A 163 -4.93 -1.50 -2.98
CA PRO A 163 -5.40 -0.27 -2.37
C PRO A 163 -6.93 -0.26 -2.29
N LEU A 164 -7.46 0.17 -1.15
CA LEU A 164 -8.89 0.39 -0.95
C LEU A 164 -9.39 1.50 -1.89
N GLY A 165 -10.70 1.54 -2.14
CA GLY A 165 -11.30 2.56 -3.00
C GLY A 165 -11.52 2.12 -4.45
N TYR A 166 -11.00 0.96 -4.86
CA TYR A 166 -10.98 0.54 -6.27
C TYR A 166 -11.35 -0.94 -6.43
N ALA A 167 -12.04 -1.25 -7.53
CA ALA A 167 -12.22 -2.62 -7.98
C ALA A 167 -11.09 -2.96 -8.95
N TRP A 168 -10.47 -4.12 -8.74
CA TRP A 168 -9.35 -4.57 -9.54
C TRP A 168 -9.64 -5.92 -10.18
N ASN A 169 -9.03 -6.14 -11.33
CA ASN A 169 -8.86 -7.45 -11.91
C ASN A 169 -7.36 -7.70 -12.14
N VAL A 170 -6.90 -8.89 -11.78
CA VAL A 170 -5.57 -9.37 -12.15
C VAL A 170 -5.71 -10.27 -13.36
N ALA A 171 -4.93 -9.99 -14.40
CA ALA A 171 -4.80 -10.83 -15.57
C ALA A 171 -3.42 -11.48 -15.60
N TYR A 172 -3.39 -12.80 -15.43
CA TYR A 172 -2.21 -13.62 -15.65
C TYR A 172 -2.20 -14.07 -17.12
N THR A 173 -1.24 -13.57 -17.87
CA THR A 173 -0.99 -13.96 -19.26
C THR A 173 0.22 -14.88 -19.33
N PRO A 174 0.49 -15.57 -20.46
CA PRO A 174 1.64 -16.46 -20.56
C PRO A 174 2.99 -15.82 -20.20
N THR A 175 3.14 -14.50 -20.33
CA THR A 175 4.42 -13.79 -20.14
C THR A 175 4.30 -12.53 -19.27
N SER A 176 3.15 -12.23 -18.68
CA SER A 176 2.97 -11.03 -17.86
C SER A 176 1.85 -11.12 -16.83
N VAL A 177 1.99 -10.33 -15.76
CA VAL A 177 0.92 -10.04 -14.78
C VAL A 177 0.47 -8.61 -14.99
N GLN A 178 -0.82 -8.41 -15.20
CA GLN A 178 -1.41 -7.10 -15.42
C GLN A 178 -2.48 -6.80 -14.38
N LEU A 179 -2.44 -5.60 -13.82
CA LEU A 179 -3.46 -5.07 -12.93
C LEU A 179 -4.36 -4.14 -13.73
N ARG A 180 -5.66 -4.36 -13.70
CA ARG A 180 -6.64 -3.50 -14.35
C ARG A 180 -7.61 -2.94 -13.33
N VAL A 181 -7.80 -1.63 -13.35
CA VAL A 181 -8.86 -0.97 -12.59
C VAL A 181 -10.18 -1.19 -13.33
N THR A 182 -11.13 -1.87 -12.69
CA THR A 182 -12.42 -2.21 -13.29
C THR A 182 -13.57 -1.36 -12.75
N GLY A 183 -13.36 -0.65 -11.66
CA GLY A 183 -14.35 0.21 -11.03
C GLY A 183 -13.77 0.99 -9.85
N ILE A 184 -14.58 1.88 -9.31
CA ILE A 184 -14.33 2.50 -8.00
C ILE A 184 -15.10 1.66 -6.99
N GLN A 185 -14.42 1.18 -5.95
CA GLN A 185 -15.06 0.56 -4.78
C GLN A 185 -15.19 1.65 -3.74
N VAL A 186 -16.34 2.30 -3.71
CA VAL A 186 -16.73 3.01 -2.50
C VAL A 186 -17.01 1.91 -1.49
N GLU A 187 -16.13 1.72 -0.51
CA GLU A 187 -16.49 0.86 0.62
C GLU A 187 -17.82 1.37 1.13
N ALA A 188 -18.82 0.49 1.24
CA ALA A 188 -20.17 0.86 1.65
C ALA A 188 -20.06 1.67 2.94
N MET A 189 -20.11 3.01 2.81
CA MET A 189 -19.90 3.89 3.93
C MET A 189 -21.13 3.67 4.79
N PRO A 190 -21.02 3.23 6.05
CA PRO A 190 -22.21 2.84 6.78
C PRO A 190 -23.19 4.03 6.82
N GLY A 191 -24.40 3.87 6.29
CA GLY A 191 -25.37 4.95 6.13
C GLY A 191 -25.38 5.66 4.78
N ASP A 192 -24.50 5.34 3.84
CA ASP A 192 -24.56 5.74 2.42
C ASP A 192 -25.47 4.75 1.71
N PHE A 193 -26.76 5.06 1.72
CA PHE A 193 -27.80 4.16 1.23
C PHE A 193 -27.98 4.29 -0.29
N ASN A 194 -27.46 5.36 -0.91
CA ASN A 194 -27.50 5.56 -2.36
C ASN A 194 -26.19 5.17 -3.07
N ASN A 195 -25.15 4.79 -2.31
CA ASN A 195 -23.80 4.46 -2.74
C ASN A 195 -23.12 5.59 -3.54
N ASP A 196 -23.38 6.86 -3.22
CA ASP A 196 -22.78 8.01 -3.90
C ASP A 196 -21.49 8.51 -3.24
N GLY A 197 -21.04 7.82 -2.20
CA GLY A 197 -19.82 8.12 -1.45
C GLY A 197 -20.00 9.22 -0.41
N LYS A 198 -21.24 9.62 -0.11
CA LYS A 198 -21.57 10.58 0.94
C LYS A 198 -22.66 9.99 1.84
N VAL A 199 -22.73 10.52 3.06
CA VAL A 199 -23.84 10.25 3.97
C VAL A 199 -24.54 11.58 4.21
N ASP A 200 -25.60 11.84 3.44
CA ASP A 200 -26.35 13.08 3.45
C ASP A 200 -27.88 12.87 3.42
N SER A 201 -28.64 13.94 3.17
CA SER A 201 -30.11 13.90 3.20
C SER A 201 -30.71 13.01 2.11
N SER A 202 -29.95 12.74 1.05
CA SER A 202 -30.33 11.86 -0.06
C SER A 202 -30.43 10.41 0.42
N ASP A 203 -29.51 9.99 1.30
CA ASP A 203 -29.53 8.67 1.93
C ASP A 203 -30.70 8.49 2.86
N PHE A 204 -31.05 9.52 3.63
CA PHE A 204 -32.20 9.48 4.52
C PHE A 204 -33.51 9.18 3.76
N SER A 205 -33.65 9.70 2.55
CA SER A 205 -34.82 9.44 1.70
C SER A 205 -34.90 7.96 1.28
N ILE A 206 -33.76 7.31 1.04
CA ILE A 206 -33.69 5.87 0.75
C ILE A 206 -33.95 5.04 1.99
N TRP A 207 -33.38 5.44 3.13
CA TRP A 207 -33.67 4.83 4.42
C TRP A 207 -35.17 4.77 4.70
N GLN A 208 -35.85 5.92 4.58
CA GLN A 208 -37.29 6.02 4.79
C GLN A 208 -38.10 5.14 3.83
N ALA A 209 -37.70 5.09 2.56
CA ALA A 209 -38.41 4.32 1.54
C ALA A 209 -38.32 2.80 1.76
N GLN A 210 -37.28 2.33 2.46
CA GLN A 210 -37.03 0.91 2.68
C GLN A 210 -37.31 0.46 4.12
N TYR A 211 -37.74 1.39 5.00
CA TYR A 211 -37.96 1.13 6.42
C TYR A 211 -38.96 0.00 6.66
N GLY A 212 -38.52 -1.04 7.39
CA GLY A 212 -39.39 -2.15 7.81
C GLY A 212 -39.74 -3.15 6.71
N SER A 213 -39.09 -3.11 5.54
CA SER A 213 -39.18 -4.19 4.56
C SER A 213 -38.34 -5.40 4.99
N SER A 214 -38.69 -6.61 4.53
CA SER A 214 -38.10 -7.88 5.01
C SER A 214 -36.61 -8.06 4.75
N ALA A 215 -35.98 -7.12 4.02
CA ALA A 215 -34.53 -7.00 3.83
C ALA A 215 -34.06 -5.54 3.87
N GLY A 216 -34.90 -4.61 4.34
CA GLY A 216 -34.63 -3.17 4.29
C GLY A 216 -34.34 -2.56 5.64
N ASN A 217 -34.10 -1.25 5.58
CA ASN A 217 -33.48 -0.52 6.66
C ASN A 217 -34.32 -0.49 7.95
N ASP A 218 -33.66 -0.43 9.10
CA ASP A 218 -34.31 -0.37 10.40
C ASP A 218 -33.76 0.77 11.28
N GLY A 219 -34.08 0.73 12.58
CA GLY A 219 -33.60 1.73 13.53
C GLY A 219 -32.09 1.70 13.77
N PHE A 220 -31.43 0.55 13.59
CA PHE A 220 -29.98 0.43 13.67
C PHE A 220 -29.31 1.09 12.45
N ASP A 221 -29.89 0.93 11.27
CA ASP A 221 -29.43 1.61 10.05
C ASP A 221 -29.58 3.12 10.16
N PHE A 222 -30.68 3.59 10.76
CA PHE A 222 -30.87 5.02 11.03
C PHE A 222 -29.80 5.60 11.95
N LEU A 223 -29.46 4.89 13.03
CA LEU A 223 -28.39 5.30 13.94
C LEU A 223 -27.02 5.31 13.25
N THR A 224 -26.83 4.43 12.28
CA THR A 224 -25.63 4.36 11.45
C THR A 224 -25.52 5.58 10.53
N TRP A 225 -26.60 5.94 9.83
CA TRP A 225 -26.69 7.18 9.05
C TRP A 225 -26.47 8.42 9.92
N GLN A 226 -27.15 8.53 11.07
CA GLN A 226 -27.00 9.69 11.97
C GLN A 226 -25.56 9.88 12.45
N ARG A 227 -24.83 8.78 12.69
CA ARG A 227 -23.44 8.82 13.15
C ARG A 227 -22.49 9.33 12.07
N ASN A 228 -22.80 9.06 10.80
CA ASN A 228 -21.92 9.34 9.68
C ASN A 228 -22.40 10.54 8.82
N PHE A 229 -23.55 11.14 9.15
CA PHE A 229 -24.13 12.28 8.43
C PHE A 229 -23.23 13.52 8.46
N GLY A 230 -22.94 14.05 7.27
CA GLY A 230 -22.12 15.26 7.07
C GLY A 230 -20.68 14.97 6.61
N PRO A 231 -19.87 16.03 6.36
CA PRO A 231 -18.50 15.87 5.87
C PRO A 231 -17.61 15.19 6.92
N GLN A 232 -17.19 13.96 6.62
CA GLN A 232 -16.20 13.28 7.44
C GLN A 232 -14.85 14.01 7.35
N GLY A 233 -14.36 14.50 8.48
CA GLY A 233 -13.11 15.27 8.57
C GLY A 233 -13.26 16.74 8.94
N ALA A 234 -14.46 17.21 9.31
CA ALA A 234 -14.58 18.50 9.99
C ALA A 234 -13.82 18.46 11.32
N SER A 235 -12.61 19.03 11.34
CA SER A 235 -11.93 19.36 12.59
C SER A 235 -12.90 20.17 13.42
N PHE A 236 -13.33 19.63 14.57
CA PHE A 236 -14.12 20.39 15.52
C PHE A 236 -13.28 21.61 15.90
N ALA A 237 -13.63 22.78 15.36
CA ALA A 237 -13.11 24.03 15.88
C ALA A 237 -13.43 24.01 17.37
N ALA A 238 -12.40 24.09 18.22
CA ALA A 238 -12.59 24.12 19.66
C ALA A 238 -13.64 25.18 19.95
N VAL A 239 -14.80 24.74 20.43
CA VAL A 239 -15.88 25.64 20.84
C VAL A 239 -15.24 26.58 21.85
N PRO A 240 -15.17 27.90 21.60
CA PRO A 240 -14.56 28.81 22.53
C PRO A 240 -15.27 28.64 23.87
N GLU A 241 -14.56 28.13 24.88
CA GLU A 241 -15.11 28.05 26.22
C GLU A 241 -15.59 29.46 26.60
N PRO A 242 -16.77 29.61 27.24
CA PRO A 242 -17.22 30.91 27.71
C PRO A 242 -16.13 31.42 28.64
N SER A 243 -15.38 32.41 28.16
CA SER A 243 -14.18 32.92 28.77
C SER A 243 -14.35 33.02 30.29
N MET A 244 -13.55 32.25 31.05
CA MET A 244 -13.56 32.23 32.52
C MET A 244 -13.43 33.64 33.15
N THR A 245 -13.04 34.62 32.34
CA THR A 245 -13.03 36.05 32.65
C THR A 245 -14.40 36.58 33.10
N VAL A 246 -15.52 36.09 32.55
CA VAL A 246 -16.87 36.54 32.95
C VAL A 246 -17.25 36.04 34.34
N LEU A 247 -16.92 34.77 34.66
CA LEU A 247 -17.13 34.18 35.99
C LEU A 247 -16.18 34.79 37.03
N ALA A 248 -14.93 35.05 36.67
CA ALA A 248 -13.95 35.70 37.55
C ALA A 248 -14.32 37.16 37.87
N ALA A 249 -14.87 37.91 36.90
CA ALA A 249 -15.33 39.29 37.10
C ALA A 249 -16.53 39.36 38.06
N TRP A 250 -17.45 38.39 38.01
CA TRP A 250 -18.58 38.31 38.94
C TRP A 250 -18.14 37.96 40.37
N CYS A 251 -17.19 37.02 40.53
CA CYS A 251 -16.64 36.69 41.84
C CYS A 251 -15.85 37.86 42.46
N ALA A 252 -15.09 38.61 41.65
CA ALA A 252 -14.37 39.79 42.13
C ALA A 252 -15.31 40.93 42.56
N ALA A 253 -16.39 41.18 41.81
CA ALA A 253 -17.40 42.17 42.15
C ALA A 253 -18.16 41.82 43.46
N GLY A 254 -18.47 40.53 43.67
CA GLY A 254 -19.10 40.04 44.91
C GLY A 254 -18.21 40.19 46.15
N CYS A 255 -16.90 39.97 46.01
CA CYS A 255 -15.92 40.13 47.09
C CYS A 255 -15.66 41.60 47.45
N LEU A 256 -15.68 42.51 46.47
CA LEU A 256 -15.51 43.95 46.69
C LEU A 256 -16.78 44.59 47.30
N GLY A 257 -17.97 44.09 46.96
CA GLY A 257 -19.24 44.54 47.56
C GLY A 257 -19.35 44.21 49.06
N ARG A 258 -18.83 43.06 49.50
CA ARG A 258 -18.89 42.64 50.91
C ARG A 258 -17.93 43.40 51.84
N ARG A 259 -16.86 44.02 51.32
CA ARG A 259 -15.94 44.84 52.15
C ARG A 259 -16.50 46.21 52.52
N ARG A 260 -17.53 46.71 51.82
CA ARG A 260 -18.12 48.04 52.06
C ARG A 260 -19.23 48.06 53.12
N MET A 261 -19.74 46.90 53.55
CA MET A 261 -20.83 46.78 54.55
C MET A 261 -20.34 46.46 55.98
N ARG A 262 -19.04 46.58 56.27
CA ARG A 262 -18.51 46.48 57.65
C ARG A 262 -17.77 47.77 58.02
N ARG A 263 -18.52 48.79 58.42
CA ARG A 263 -18.10 49.90 59.28
C ARG A 263 -19.27 50.32 60.13
#